data_AF-W1Y4B4-F1
#
_entry.id   AF-W1Y4B4-F1
#
_cell.length_a   1.000
_cell.length_b   1.000
_cell.length_c   1.000
_cell.angle_alpha   90.00
_cell.angle_beta   90.00
_cell.angle_gamma   90.00
#
_symmetry.space_group_name_H-M   'P 1'
#
loop_
_entity.id
_entity.type
_entity.pdbx_description
1 polymer ?
#
loop_
_entity_poly.entity_id
_entity_poly.type
_entity_poly.pdbx_seq_one_letter_code
_entity_poly.pdbx_strand_id
1 'polypeptide(L)'
;IRLTKTTLFNLSLPNNRNDLLKEALSYLANATGKLTITPETINHALQSQDMVATWPADTKEGWWRYRLKGSTLLGHDPADPLKQPVEAEKIKDFYQKWYTPDAMTLLVVGNVDARSV
;
A
#
# COMPACT_ATOMS: atom_id res chain seq x y z
N ILE A 1 -7.03 7.49 5.87
CA ILE A 1 -7.08 6.09 5.40
C ILE A 1 -7.72 6.11 4.02
N ARG A 2 -6.94 5.82 2.98
CA ARG A 2 -7.41 5.74 1.59
C ARG A 2 -8.03 4.36 1.38
N LEU A 3 -9.30 4.28 1.02
CA LEU A 3 -9.99 2.99 0.81
C LEU A 3 -9.84 2.59 -0.66
N THR A 4 -8.68 2.03 -1.01
CA THR A 4 -8.53 1.27 -2.26
C THR A 4 -9.00 -0.16 -2.02
N LYS A 5 -9.59 -0.80 -3.03
CA LYS A 5 -9.92 -2.25 -2.96
C LYS A 5 -8.67 -3.11 -2.71
N THR A 6 -7.49 -2.62 -3.12
CA THR A 6 -6.21 -3.30 -2.98
C THR A 6 -5.09 -2.28 -2.84
N THR A 7 -4.04 -2.62 -2.10
CA THR A 7 -2.77 -1.88 -2.04
C THR A 7 -1.70 -2.74 -2.68
N LEU A 8 -0.95 -2.18 -3.64
CA LEU A 8 0.09 -2.91 -4.36
C LEU A 8 1.47 -2.40 -3.94
N PHE A 9 2.35 -3.31 -3.52
CA PHE A 9 3.77 -3.05 -3.33
C PHE A 9 4.52 -3.67 -4.50
N ASN A 10 5.35 -2.89 -5.20
CA ASN A 10 6.12 -3.35 -6.34
C ASN A 10 7.61 -3.13 -6.10
N LEU A 11 8.40 -4.19 -6.27
CA LEU A 11 9.86 -4.19 -6.10
C LEU A 11 10.47 -4.83 -7.35
N SER A 12 11.33 -4.10 -8.04
CA SER A 12 12.10 -4.62 -9.18
C SER A 12 13.55 -4.79 -8.78
N LEU A 13 14.05 -6.03 -8.85
CA LEU A 13 15.40 -6.39 -8.43
C LEU A 13 16.26 -6.79 -9.63
N PRO A 14 17.57 -6.49 -9.62
CA PRO A 14 18.50 -7.00 -10.62
C PRO A 14 18.65 -8.52 -10.50
N ASN A 15 18.90 -9.18 -11.64
CA ASN A 15 19.05 -10.63 -11.69
C ASN A 15 20.30 -11.10 -10.92
N ASN A 16 20.28 -12.35 -10.42
CA ASN A 16 21.37 -13.00 -9.68
C ASN A 16 21.81 -12.30 -8.37
N ARG A 17 20.93 -11.53 -7.71
CA ARG A 17 21.19 -10.89 -6.40
C ARG A 17 20.30 -11.46 -5.31
N ASN A 18 20.64 -12.67 -4.85
CA ASN A 18 19.88 -13.40 -3.81
C ASN A 18 19.85 -12.65 -2.46
N ASP A 19 20.89 -11.87 -2.18
CA ASP A 19 20.94 -10.95 -1.03
C ASP A 19 19.81 -9.92 -1.08
N LEU A 20 19.61 -9.28 -2.24
CA LEU A 20 18.55 -8.30 -2.43
C LEU A 20 17.16 -8.92 -2.42
N LEU A 21 17.01 -10.17 -2.89
CA LEU A 21 15.75 -10.90 -2.79
C LEU A 21 15.34 -11.11 -1.32
N LYS A 22 16.28 -11.55 -0.48
CA LYS A 22 16.03 -11.73 0.96
C LYS A 22 15.68 -10.42 1.65
N GLU A 23 16.38 -9.35 1.33
CA GLU A 23 16.10 -8.01 1.85
C GLU A 23 14.72 -7.51 1.40
N ALA A 24 14.35 -7.70 0.14
CA ALA A 24 13.04 -7.33 -0.40
C ALA A 24 11.90 -8.09 0.30
N LEU A 25 12.04 -9.40 0.50
CA LEU A 25 11.05 -10.19 1.24
C LEU A 25 10.96 -9.76 2.71
N SER A 26 12.11 -9.44 3.34
CA SER A 26 12.14 -8.92 4.71
C SER A 26 11.47 -7.54 4.81
N TYR A 27 11.70 -6.68 3.83
CA TYR A 27 11.04 -5.37 3.74
C TYR A 27 9.53 -5.53 3.59
N LEU A 28 9.06 -6.39 2.67
CA LEU A 28 7.63 -6.68 2.50
C LEU A 28 7.01 -7.23 3.78
N ALA A 29 7.66 -8.21 4.43
CA ALA A 29 7.18 -8.79 5.69
C ALA A 29 7.09 -7.75 6.81
N ASN A 30 8.03 -6.80 6.89
CA ASN A 30 7.99 -5.72 7.87
C ASN A 30 6.87 -4.72 7.55
N ALA A 31 6.70 -4.36 6.27
CA ALA A 31 5.66 -3.44 5.82
C ALA A 31 4.24 -4.01 6.03
N THR A 32 4.08 -5.34 5.95
CA THR A 32 2.77 -6.01 6.05
C THR A 32 2.47 -6.62 7.41
N GLY A 33 3.47 -6.90 8.25
CA GLY A 33 3.28 -7.57 9.54
C GLY A 33 3.77 -6.79 10.76
N LYS A 34 4.67 -5.81 10.60
CA LYS A 34 5.37 -5.15 11.72
C LYS A 34 5.50 -3.64 11.57
N LEU A 35 4.53 -2.99 10.93
CA LEU A 35 4.58 -1.55 10.72
C LEU A 35 4.58 -0.80 12.07
N THR A 36 5.61 0.02 12.28
CA THR A 36 5.69 0.91 13.44
C THR A 36 4.84 2.16 13.17
N ILE A 37 3.69 2.24 13.84
CA ILE A 37 2.75 3.37 13.72
C ILE A 37 2.84 4.20 15.00
N THR A 38 3.61 5.29 14.96
CA THR A 38 3.73 6.27 16.05
C THR A 38 3.49 7.69 15.54
N PRO A 39 3.14 8.66 16.41
CA PRO A 39 2.98 10.06 16.01
C PRO A 39 4.17 10.62 15.23
N GLU A 40 5.39 10.23 15.59
CA GLU A 40 6.63 10.67 14.93
C GLU A 40 6.70 10.15 13.49
N THR A 41 6.45 8.85 13.28
CA THR A 41 6.44 8.25 11.93
C THR A 41 5.34 8.83 11.05
N ILE A 42 4.18 9.17 11.63
CA ILE A 42 3.07 9.82 10.93
C ILE A 42 3.46 11.23 10.52
N ASN A 43 4.01 12.03 11.43
CA ASN A 43 4.45 13.39 11.13
C ASN A 43 5.55 13.41 10.07
N HIS A 44 6.50 12.47 10.13
CA HIS A 44 7.52 12.31 9.10
C HIS A 44 6.88 11.98 7.74
N ALA A 45 5.93 11.05 7.69
CA ALA A 45 5.23 10.70 6.46
C ALA A 45 4.42 11.87 5.87
N LEU A 46 3.78 12.69 6.72
CA LEU A 46 3.03 13.87 6.28
C LEU A 46 3.92 14.99 5.70
N GLN A 47 5.20 15.03 6.07
CA GLN A 47 6.18 15.99 5.55
C GLN A 47 6.91 15.48 4.30
N SER A 48 6.92 14.17 4.08
CA SER A 48 7.52 13.57 2.89
C SER A 48 6.67 13.78 1.63
N GLN A 49 7.32 13.83 0.47
CA GLN A 49 6.64 13.87 -0.82
C GLN A 49 5.83 12.59 -1.02
N ASP A 50 4.57 12.71 -1.47
CA ASP A 50 3.70 11.56 -1.73
C ASP A 50 4.24 10.78 -2.95
N MET A 51 4.84 9.62 -2.69
CA MET A 51 5.32 8.69 -3.70
C MET A 51 4.29 7.58 -4.01
N VAL A 52 3.09 7.65 -3.43
CA VAL A 52 2.03 6.65 -3.60
C VAL A 52 1.15 7.03 -4.78
N ALA A 53 1.22 6.24 -5.84
CA ALA A 53 0.32 6.38 -6.99
C ALA A 53 -1.06 5.79 -6.70
N THR A 54 -2.09 6.32 -7.37
CA THR A 54 -3.45 5.76 -7.35
C THR A 54 -3.78 5.14 -8.71
N TRP A 55 -4.74 4.22 -8.70
CA TRP A 55 -5.32 3.68 -9.92
C TRP A 55 -6.84 3.87 -9.90
N PRO A 56 -7.43 4.53 -10.92
CA PRO A 56 -6.77 5.21 -12.04
C PRO A 56 -5.88 6.39 -11.59
N ALA A 57 -4.92 6.78 -12.42
CA ALA A 57 -3.96 7.84 -12.09
C ALA A 57 -4.62 9.22 -11.91
N ASP A 58 -5.67 9.51 -12.69
CA ASP A 58 -6.55 10.67 -12.49
C ASP A 58 -7.92 10.21 -12.02
N THR A 59 -8.16 10.29 -10.71
CA THR A 59 -9.45 9.94 -10.10
C THR A 59 -10.55 10.96 -10.38
N LYS A 60 -10.22 12.12 -10.96
CA LYS A 60 -11.16 13.20 -11.28
C LYS A 60 -11.64 13.18 -12.73
N GLU A 61 -11.13 12.26 -13.55
CA GLU A 61 -11.53 12.10 -14.95
C GLU A 61 -13.06 11.93 -15.07
N GLY A 62 -13.69 12.71 -15.96
CA GLY A 62 -15.15 12.75 -16.09
C GLY A 62 -15.78 11.39 -16.40
N TRP A 63 -15.13 10.59 -17.25
CA TRP A 63 -15.60 9.24 -17.59
C TRP A 63 -15.52 8.29 -16.39
N TRP A 64 -14.41 8.34 -15.63
CA TRP A 64 -14.27 7.58 -14.40
C TRP A 64 -15.35 7.93 -13.38
N ARG A 65 -15.60 9.23 -13.15
CA ARG A 65 -16.66 9.68 -12.22
C ARG A 65 -18.05 9.27 -12.66
N TYR A 66 -18.31 9.27 -13.97
CA TYR A 66 -19.57 8.75 -14.51
C TYR A 66 -19.72 7.26 -14.21
N ARG A 67 -18.67 6.46 -14.45
CA ARG A 67 -18.65 5.01 -14.15
C ARG A 67 -18.82 4.70 -12.66
N LEU A 68 -18.36 5.58 -11.77
CA LEU A 68 -18.48 5.41 -10.32
C LEU A 68 -19.92 5.59 -9.81
N LYS A 69 -20.82 6.25 -10.55
CA LYS A 69 -22.20 6.49 -10.11
C LYS A 69 -22.92 5.15 -9.87
N GLY A 70 -23.54 5.02 -8.69
CA GLY A 70 -24.22 3.79 -8.28
C GLY A 70 -23.30 2.67 -7.77
N SER A 71 -21.98 2.90 -7.73
CA SER A 71 -21.02 1.96 -7.13
C SER A 71 -20.76 2.28 -5.66
N THR A 72 -20.25 1.29 -4.92
CA THR A 72 -19.77 1.45 -3.54
C THR A 72 -18.46 2.23 -3.45
N LEU A 73 -17.81 2.57 -4.58
CA LEU A 73 -16.58 3.35 -4.62
C LEU A 73 -16.86 4.86 -4.65
N LEU A 74 -18.12 5.26 -4.84
CA LEU A 74 -18.51 6.67 -4.81
C LEU A 74 -18.25 7.25 -3.40
N GLY A 75 -17.43 8.30 -3.31
CA GLY A 75 -17.04 8.91 -2.03
C GLY A 75 -15.83 8.28 -1.34
N HIS A 76 -15.19 7.30 -1.98
CA HIS A 76 -13.97 6.64 -1.51
C HIS A 76 -12.80 6.91 -2.48
N ASP A 77 -12.52 8.19 -2.77
CA ASP A 77 -11.44 8.56 -3.68
C ASP A 77 -10.08 8.26 -3.02
N PRO A 78 -9.24 7.41 -3.63
CA PRO A 78 -7.94 7.07 -3.07
C PRO A 78 -6.93 8.23 -3.14
N ALA A 79 -7.18 9.26 -3.95
CA ALA A 79 -6.34 10.46 -4.02
C ALA A 79 -6.75 11.55 -3.00
N ASP A 80 -7.80 11.31 -2.21
CA ASP A 80 -8.26 12.31 -1.23
C ASP A 80 -7.16 12.64 -0.21
N PRO A 81 -6.98 13.94 0.12
CA PRO A 81 -6.05 14.36 1.15
C PRO A 81 -6.48 13.82 2.51
N LEU A 82 -5.50 13.51 3.36
CA LEU A 82 -5.77 13.02 4.70
C LEU A 82 -6.38 14.15 5.55
N LYS A 83 -7.47 13.83 6.26
CA LYS A 83 -8.04 14.72 7.29
C LYS A 83 -7.07 14.79 8.46
N GLN A 84 -6.67 16.00 8.84
CA GLN A 84 -5.78 16.25 9.97
C GLN A 84 -6.59 16.73 11.19
N PRO A 85 -6.15 16.42 12.44
CA PRO A 85 -4.99 15.59 12.78
C PRO A 85 -5.22 14.10 12.47
N VAL A 86 -4.15 13.39 12.10
CA VAL A 86 -4.21 11.95 11.85
C VAL A 86 -3.94 11.22 13.16
N GLU A 87 -4.95 10.52 13.67
CA GLU A 87 -4.86 9.76 14.93
C GLU A 87 -4.15 8.41 14.71
N ALA A 88 -3.04 8.19 15.41
CA ALA A 88 -2.23 6.96 15.29
C ALA A 88 -3.03 5.68 15.60
N GLU A 89 -3.92 5.74 16.61
CA GLU A 89 -4.79 4.62 16.99
C GLU A 89 -5.70 4.19 15.83
N LYS A 90 -6.34 5.15 15.15
CA LYS A 90 -7.19 4.83 13.99
C LYS A 90 -6.42 4.21 12.83
N ILE A 91 -5.17 4.63 12.59
CA ILE A 91 -4.32 3.97 11.58
C ILE A 91 -3.98 2.55 12.03
N LYS A 92 -3.63 2.36 13.31
CA LYS A 92 -3.29 1.06 13.86
C LYS A 92 -4.45 0.08 13.77
N ASP A 93 -5.67 0.51 14.13
CA ASP A 93 -6.88 -0.31 14.03
C ASP A 93 -7.16 -0.71 12.58
N PHE A 94 -7.03 0.23 11.65
CA PHE A 94 -7.18 -0.07 10.22
C PHE A 94 -6.12 -1.05 9.72
N TYR A 95 -4.85 -0.82 10.07
CA TYR A 95 -3.75 -1.69 9.69
C TYR A 95 -3.98 -3.12 10.20
N GLN A 96 -4.29 -3.29 11.48
CA GLN A 96 -4.54 -4.60 12.09
C GLN A 96 -5.77 -5.30 11.49
N LYS A 97 -6.78 -4.54 11.06
CA LYS A 97 -8.00 -5.10 10.46
C LYS A 97 -7.78 -5.63 9.03
N TRP A 98 -6.93 -4.97 8.24
CA TRP A 98 -6.83 -5.23 6.79
C TRP A 98 -5.50 -5.84 6.35
N TYR A 99 -4.43 -5.70 7.13
CA TYR A 99 -3.13 -6.31 6.85
C TYR A 99 -3.03 -7.67 7.54
N THR A 100 -3.87 -8.61 7.09
CA THR A 100 -3.87 -10.00 7.54
C THR A 100 -3.36 -10.94 6.43
N PRO A 101 -2.64 -12.04 6.76
CA PRO A 101 -2.04 -12.91 5.73
C PRO A 101 -3.04 -13.51 4.73
N ASP A 102 -4.28 -13.75 5.13
CA ASP A 102 -5.36 -14.27 4.29
C ASP A 102 -5.87 -13.27 3.25
N ALA A 103 -5.64 -11.96 3.47
CA ALA A 103 -5.95 -10.90 2.52
C ALA A 103 -4.74 -10.48 1.66
N MET A 104 -3.62 -11.22 1.74
CA MET A 104 -2.38 -10.91 1.03
C MET A 104 -2.05 -11.95 -0.03
N THR A 105 -1.43 -11.51 -1.13
CA THR A 105 -0.92 -12.38 -2.17
C THR A 105 0.44 -11.88 -2.63
N LEU A 106 1.46 -12.73 -2.53
CA LEU A 106 2.81 -12.46 -3.04
C LEU A 106 2.95 -13.05 -4.44
N LEU A 107 3.33 -12.23 -5.41
CA LEU A 107 3.64 -12.66 -6.77
C LEU A 107 5.12 -12.42 -7.05
N VAL A 108 5.85 -13.49 -7.43
CA VAL A 108 7.27 -13.43 -7.78
C VAL A 108 7.42 -13.83 -9.24
N VAL A 109 7.99 -12.96 -10.06
CA VAL A 109 8.18 -13.19 -11.50
C VAL A 109 9.65 -12.96 -11.84
N GLY A 110 10.31 -13.98 -12.36
CA GLY A 110 11.72 -13.91 -12.76
C GLY A 110 12.39 -15.28 -12.78
N ASN A 111 13.71 -15.26 -13.02
CA ASN A 111 14.55 -16.46 -12.92
C ASN A 111 14.96 -16.67 -11.46
N VAL A 112 14.10 -17.33 -10.68
CA VAL A 112 14.32 -17.58 -9.25
C VAL A 112 14.26 -19.09 -8.97
N ASP A 113 15.07 -19.55 -8.02
CA ASP A 113 14.92 -20.92 -7.50
C ASP A 113 13.73 -20.98 -6.54
N ALA A 114 12.64 -21.57 -7.00
CA ALA A 114 11.39 -21.69 -6.24
C ALA A 114 11.52 -22.45 -4.91
N ARG A 115 12.59 -23.23 -4.70
CA ARG A 115 12.82 -23.93 -3.42
C ARG A 115 13.51 -23.05 -2.38
N SER A 116 14.12 -21.94 -2.81
CA SER A 116 14.89 -21.03 -1.97
C SER A 116 14.09 -19.81 -1.49
N VAL A 117 12.84 -19.68 -1.95
CA VAL A 117 11.90 -18.60 -1.66
C VAL A 117 10.89 -19.06 -0.62
#